data_AF-A0A509LML8-F1
#
_entry.id   AF-A0A509LML8-F1
#
_cell.length_a   1.000
_cell.length_b   1.000
_cell.length_c   1.000
_cell.angle_alpha   90.00
_cell.angle_beta   90.00
_cell.angle_gamma   90.00
#
_symmetry.space_group_name_H-M   'P 1'
#
loop_
_entity.id
_entity.type
_entity.pdbx_description
1 polymer ?
#
loop_
_entity_poly.entity_id
_entity_poly.type
_entity_poly.pdbx_seq_one_letter_code
_entity_poly.pdbx_strand_id
1 'polypeptide(L)' 'MAHEYSVKIHDYLTSKIEAAQKKKKKAKSLKNSENEQFYNGQLEELFSVRKYLTDQIDLDTHKYYK' A
#
# COMPACT_ATOMS: atom_id res chain seq x y z
N MET A 1 6.32 -6.29 20.04
CA MET A 1 7.52 -6.25 19.17
C MET A 1 7.14 -6.51 17.71
N ALA A 2 6.81 -7.73 17.27
CA ALA A 2 6.44 -8.01 15.86
C ALA A 2 5.22 -7.21 15.36
N HIS A 3 4.21 -7.05 16.20
CA HIS A 3 3.00 -6.27 15.86
C HIS A 3 3.28 -4.78 15.62
N GLU A 4 4.21 -4.17 16.36
CA GLU A 4 4.54 -2.75 16.22
C GLU A 4 5.27 -2.46 14.89
N TYR A 5 6.15 -3.38 14.46
CA TYR A 5 6.79 -3.27 13.15
C TYR A 5 5.81 -3.50 12.00
N SER A 6 4.90 -4.48 12.11
CA SER A 6 3.82 -4.68 11.12
C SER A 6 2.97 -3.41 10.97
N VAL A 7 2.52 -2.80 12.08
CA VAL A 7 1.76 -1.54 12.04
C VAL A 7 2.55 -0.43 11.33
N LYS A 8 3.83 -0.22 11.69
CA LYS A 8 4.68 0.80 11.04
C LYS A 8 4.85 0.56 9.53
N ILE A 9 4.96 -0.70 9.12
CA ILE A 9 5.07 -1.06 7.69
C ILE A 9 3.76 -0.75 6.97
N HIS A 10 2.61 -1.08 7.56
CA HIS A 10 1.30 -0.78 6.98
C HIS A 10 1.03 0.72 6.90
N ASP A 11 1.44 1.49 7.90
CA ASP A 11 1.36 2.95 7.89
C ASP A 11 2.22 3.55 6.78
N TYR A 12 3.46 3.05 6.64
CA TYR A 12 4.36 3.45 5.56
C TYR A 12 3.78 3.14 4.18
N LEU A 13 3.25 1.93 3.97
CA LEU A 13 2.61 1.55 2.71
C LEU A 13 1.38 2.42 2.43
N THR A 14 0.58 2.71 3.44
CA THR A 14 -0.58 3.61 3.32
C THR A 14 -0.14 4.99 2.85
N SER A 15 0.88 5.57 3.48
CA SER A 15 1.44 6.87 3.07
C SER A 15 1.93 6.87 1.62
N LYS A 16 2.60 5.78 1.18
CA LYS A 16 3.07 5.64 -0.21
C LYS A 16 1.93 5.49 -1.21
N ILE A 17 0.89 4.72 -0.88
CA ILE A 17 -0.32 4.57 -1.70
C ILE A 17 -0.99 5.92 -1.89
N GLU A 18 -1.21 6.67 -0.81
CA GLU A 18 -1.82 8.00 -0.90
C GLU A 18 -0.99 8.98 -1.74
N ALA A 19 0.33 8.96 -1.59
CA ALA A 19 1.22 9.79 -2.39
C ALA A 19 1.16 9.42 -3.88
N ALA A 20 1.18 8.13 -4.21
CA ALA A 20 1.08 7.64 -5.59
C ALA A 20 -0.30 7.98 -6.20
N GLN A 21 -1.40 7.84 -5.46
CA GLN A 21 -2.74 8.24 -5.90
C GLN A 21 -2.82 9.74 -6.20
N LYS A 22 -2.26 10.60 -5.33
CA LYS A 22 -2.19 12.05 -5.56
C LYS A 22 -1.41 12.38 -6.84
N LYS A 23 -0.27 11.71 -7.04
CA LYS A 23 0.57 11.90 -8.24
C LYS A 23 -0.11 11.40 -9.52
N LYS A 24 -0.78 10.24 -9.47
CA LYS A 24 -1.61 9.73 -10.57
C LYS A 24 -2.72 10.72 -10.95
N LYS A 25 -3.45 11.24 -9.96
CA LYS A 25 -4.50 12.24 -10.19
C LYS A 25 -3.96 13.50 -10.85
N LYS A 26 -2.78 13.96 -10.42
CA LYS A 26 -2.07 15.07 -11.06
C LYS A 26 -1.68 14.72 -12.51
N ALA A 27 -1.08 13.56 -12.76
CA ALA A 27 -0.73 13.11 -14.12
C ALA A 27 -1.95 13.07 -15.05
N LYS A 28 -3.08 12.54 -14.57
CA LYS A 28 -4.35 12.54 -15.29
C LYS A 28 -4.85 13.95 -15.61
N SER A 29 -4.77 14.89 -14.66
CA SER A 29 -5.14 16.29 -14.90
C SER A 29 -4.26 16.98 -15.95
N LEU A 30 -2.99 16.58 -16.04
CA LEU A 30 -2.03 17.09 -17.01
C LEU A 30 -2.05 16.32 -18.35
N LYS A 31 -2.97 15.36 -18.53
CA LYS A 31 -3.02 14.46 -19.69
C LYS A 31 -1.69 13.75 -19.98
N ASN A 32 -0.91 13.46 -18.93
CA ASN A 32 0.35 12.75 -19.04
C ASN A 32 0.12 11.24 -18.83
N SER A 33 -0.11 10.53 -19.93
CA SER A 33 -0.45 9.11 -19.95
C SER A 33 0.67 8.21 -19.44
N GLU A 34 1.92 8.54 -19.73
CA GLU A 34 3.10 7.79 -19.28
C GLU A 34 3.19 7.81 -17.75
N ASN A 35 3.10 8.99 -17.14
CA ASN A 35 3.10 9.10 -15.68
C ASN A 35 1.84 8.46 -15.06
N GLU A 36 0.68 8.54 -15.71
CA GLU A 36 -0.51 7.84 -15.22
C GLU A 36 -0.29 6.31 -15.19
N GLN A 37 0.28 5.74 -16.25
CA GLN A 37 0.62 4.31 -16.31
C GLN A 37 1.68 3.92 -15.29
N PHE A 38 2.72 4.74 -15.12
CA PHE A 38 3.75 4.53 -14.11
C PHE A 38 3.14 4.44 -12.69
N TYR A 39 2.29 5.42 -12.33
CA TYR A 39 1.65 5.40 -11.02
C TYR A 39 0.58 4.31 -10.88
N ASN A 40 0.02 3.78 -11.98
CA ASN A 40 -0.80 2.58 -11.93
C ASN A 40 0.01 1.37 -11.50
N GLY A 41 1.14 1.09 -12.18
CA GLY A 41 2.01 -0.03 -11.82
C GLY A 41 2.52 0.08 -10.38
N GLN A 42 2.95 1.28 -9.97
CA GLN A 42 3.37 1.52 -8.58
C GLN A 42 2.25 1.23 -7.56
N LEU A 43 0.99 1.57 -7.87
CA LEU A 43 -0.12 1.26 -6.98
C LEU A 43 -0.40 -0.24 -6.92
N GLU A 44 -0.35 -0.94 -8.06
CA GLU A 44 -0.52 -2.40 -8.12
C GLU A 44 0.54 -3.12 -7.28
N GLU A 45 1.80 -2.71 -7.38
CA GLU A 45 2.90 -3.24 -6.56
C GLU A 45 2.67 -3.00 -5.07
N LEU A 46 2.33 -1.76 -4.68
CA LEU A 46 2.11 -1.40 -3.29
C LEU A 46 0.93 -2.18 -2.67
N PHE A 47 -0.16 -2.34 -3.41
CA PHE A 47 -1.29 -3.16 -2.97
C PHE A 47 -0.93 -4.63 -2.88
N SER A 48 -0.14 -5.15 -3.82
CA SER A 48 0.32 -6.55 -3.81
C SER A 48 1.21 -6.83 -2.61
N VAL A 49 2.15 -5.93 -2.30
CA VAL A 49 3.01 -6.03 -1.11
C VAL A 49 2.16 -5.97 0.15
N ARG A 50 1.25 -5.01 0.26
CA ARG A 50 0.36 -4.90 1.43
C ARG A 50 -0.45 -6.16 1.64
N LYS A 51 -1.02 -6.72 0.56
CA LYS A 51 -1.77 -7.97 0.60
C LYS A 51 -0.89 -9.13 1.06
N TYR A 52 0.31 -9.29 0.48
CA TYR A 52 1.25 -10.33 0.89
C TYR A 52 1.60 -10.24 2.38
N LEU A 53 1.86 -9.04 2.89
CA LEU A 53 2.15 -8.83 4.31
C LEU A 53 0.96 -9.20 5.19
N THR A 54 -0.25 -8.82 4.78
CA THR A 54 -1.46 -9.22 5.52
C THR A 54 -1.71 -10.72 5.48
N ASP A 55 -1.49 -11.36 4.33
CA ASP A 55 -1.77 -12.79 4.17
C ASP A 55 -0.71 -13.68 4.86
N GLN A 56 0.53 -13.19 5.06
CA GLN A 56 1.67 -14.02 5.49
C GLN A 56 2.37 -13.56 6.77
N ILE A 57 2.29 -12.27 7.12
CA ILE A 57 3.11 -11.66 8.18
C ILE A 57 2.25 -11.08 9.31
N ASP A 58 1.08 -10.52 8.99
CA ASP A 58 0.10 -10.17 10.01
C ASP A 58 -0.37 -11.48 10.63
N LEU A 59 0.26 -11.86 11.74
CA LEU A 59 -0.10 -13.03 12.54
C LEU A 59 -1.63 -13.05 12.66
N ASP A 60 -2.23 -14.22 12.42
CA ASP A 60 -3.65 -14.57 12.65
C ASP A 60 -4.09 -14.42 14.13
N THR A 61 -3.57 -13.43 14.86
CA THR A 61 -3.80 -13.16 16.28
C THR A 61 -5.12 -12.41 16.50
N HIS A 62 -6.21 -12.94 15.95
CA HIS A 62 -7.55 -12.72 16.50
C HIS A 62 -8.27 -14.04 16.77
N LYS A 63 -7.63 -14.88 17.58
CA LYS A 63 -8.33 -15.73 18.55
C LYS A 63 -7.85 -15.37 19.95
N TYR A 64 -8.27 -14.21 20.45
CA TYR A 64 -8.41 -14.10 21.90
C TYR A 64 -9.55 -15.07 22.26
N TYR A 65 -9.21 -16.11 23.02
CA TYR A 65 -10.17 -17.02 23.65
C TYR A 65 -11.29 -16.21 24.31
N LYS A 66 -12.53 -16.63 24.07
CA LYS A 66 -13.72 -16.14 24.77
C LYS A 66 -13.77 -16.72 26.18
#